data_AF-A0A3Q9BHK5-F1
#
_entry.id   AF-A0A3Q9BHK5-F1
#
_cell.length_a   1.000
_cell.length_b   1.000
_cell.length_c   1.000
_cell.angle_alpha   90.00
_cell.angle_beta   90.00
_cell.angle_gamma   90.00
#
_symmetry.space_group_name_H-M   'P 1'
#
loop_
_entity.id
_entity.type
_entity.pdbx_description
1 polymer ?
#
loop_
_entity_poly.entity_id
_entity_poly.type
_entity_poly.pdbx_seq_one_letter_code
_entity_poly.pdbx_strand_id
1 'polypeptide(L)'
;QDRLTQPLLRMKDGKYSKDGDFAPVSWDTAFDIMAEKWKASLEKKGPTSIGMFGSGQWTVMEGYAAAKMMKAGFRSNNIDPNARHCMASAVVGFMRAFGIDEPMGCYDDFENADAFVLWGS
;
A
#
# COMPACT_ATOMS: atom_id res chain seq x y z
N GLN A 1 9.95 24.19 1.88
CA GLN A 1 9.95 23.56 3.21
C GLN A 1 8.52 23.16 3.53
N ASP A 2 8.17 21.92 3.19
CA ASP A 2 6.80 21.38 3.17
C ASP A 2 6.79 19.89 3.55
N ARG A 3 7.92 19.39 4.07
CA ARG A 3 7.99 18.07 4.69
C ARG A 3 7.06 18.04 5.90
N LEU A 4 6.20 17.03 5.95
CA LEU A 4 5.35 16.77 7.11
C LEU A 4 6.22 16.45 8.33
N THR A 5 5.97 17.14 9.45
CA THR A 5 6.71 16.98 10.71
C THR A 5 5.81 16.57 11.89
N GLN A 6 4.48 16.62 11.72
CA GLN A 6 3.49 16.26 12.74
C GLN A 6 2.28 15.57 12.08
N PRO A 7 1.57 14.68 12.80
CA PRO A 7 0.27 14.20 12.37
C PRO A 7 -0.72 15.35 12.18
N LEU A 8 -1.50 15.30 11.10
CA LEU A 8 -2.55 16.27 10.81
C LEU A 8 -3.90 15.55 10.82
N LEU A 9 -4.82 16.03 11.65
CA LEU A 9 -6.18 15.49 11.76
C LEU A 9 -7.19 16.56 11.38
N ARG A 10 -8.27 16.18 10.69
CA ARG A 10 -9.37 17.11 10.42
C ARG A 10 -10.17 17.36 11.69
N MET A 11 -10.22 18.61 12.13
CA MET A 11 -10.80 19.01 13.41
C MET A 11 -11.83 20.13 13.23
N LYS A 12 -12.90 20.10 14.03
CA LYS A 12 -13.88 21.17 14.18
C LYS A 12 -14.39 21.16 15.61
N ASP A 13 -14.42 22.32 16.29
CA ASP A 13 -14.86 22.46 17.68
C ASP A 13 -14.15 21.51 18.66
N GLY A 14 -12.83 21.32 18.48
CA GLY A 14 -11.99 20.50 19.35
C GLY A 14 -12.12 18.98 19.18
N LYS A 15 -12.87 18.50 18.19
CA LYS A 15 -13.08 17.06 17.91
C LYS A 15 -12.84 16.72 16.44
N TYR A 16 -12.60 15.43 16.17
CA TYR A 16 -12.55 14.93 14.80
C TYR A 16 -13.84 15.26 14.05
N SER A 17 -13.70 15.82 12.86
CA SER A 17 -14.81 16.11 11.95
C SER A 17 -14.37 15.87 10.52
N LYS A 18 -15.21 15.21 9.71
CA LYS A 18 -14.89 14.96 8.31
C LYS A 18 -14.81 16.25 7.49
N ASP A 19 -15.60 17.24 7.87
CA ASP A 19 -15.68 18.57 7.25
C ASP A 19 -14.80 19.61 7.97
N GLY A 20 -13.90 19.17 8.85
CA GLY A 20 -12.94 20.04 9.54
C GLY A 20 -11.70 20.33 8.70
N ASP A 21 -10.99 21.39 9.09
CA ASP A 21 -9.66 21.72 8.56
C ASP A 21 -8.57 20.91 9.26
N PHE A 22 -7.41 20.77 8.62
CA PHE A 22 -6.27 20.09 9.23
C PHE A 22 -5.70 20.89 10.39
N ALA A 23 -5.60 20.25 11.55
CA ALA A 23 -4.88 20.75 12.71
C ALA A 23 -3.82 19.72 13.14
N PRO A 24 -2.66 20.18 13.64
CA PRO A 24 -1.64 19.29 14.19
C PRO A 24 -2.15 18.60 15.47
N VAL A 25 -1.86 17.31 15.61
CA VAL A 25 -2.18 16.50 16.79
C VAL A 25 -0.99 15.63 17.19
N SER A 26 -1.00 15.08 18.40
CA SER A 26 0.01 14.10 18.82
C SER A 26 -0.18 12.76 18.09
N TRP A 27 0.86 11.93 18.10
CA TRP A 27 0.77 10.55 17.61
C TRP A 27 -0.27 9.73 18.37
N ASP A 28 -0.36 9.90 19.70
CA ASP A 28 -1.36 9.20 20.52
C ASP A 28 -2.78 9.54 20.07
N THR A 29 -3.10 10.83 19.90
CA THR A 29 -4.42 11.26 19.40
C THR A 29 -4.69 10.75 17.99
N ALA A 30 -3.69 10.74 17.10
CA ALA A 30 -3.87 10.21 15.75
C ALA A 30 -4.19 8.70 15.78
N PHE A 31 -3.46 7.92 16.58
CA PHE A 31 -3.70 6.49 16.70
C PHE A 31 -4.99 6.15 17.45
N ASP A 32 -5.39 6.92 18.45
CA ASP A 32 -6.67 6.74 19.16
C ASP A 32 -7.85 6.84 18.19
N ILE A 33 -7.86 7.89 17.35
CA ILE A 33 -8.92 8.09 16.34
C ILE A 33 -8.87 6.98 15.28
N MET A 34 -7.69 6.59 14.80
CA MET A 34 -7.56 5.47 13.85
C MET A 34 -8.12 4.16 14.45
N ALA A 35 -7.74 3.84 15.69
CA ALA A 35 -8.17 2.63 16.37
C ALA A 35 -9.68 2.63 16.63
N GLU A 36 -10.27 3.75 17.06
CA GLU A 36 -11.72 3.93 17.22
C GLU A 36 -12.45 3.62 15.90
N LYS A 37 -12.03 4.24 14.79
CA LYS A 37 -12.68 4.06 13.48
C LYS A 37 -12.52 2.65 12.92
N TRP A 38 -11.33 2.05 13.06
CA TRP A 38 -11.07 0.68 12.62
C TRP A 38 -11.90 -0.33 13.42
N LYS A 39 -11.93 -0.24 14.75
CA LYS A 39 -12.73 -1.11 15.61
C LYS A 39 -14.22 -0.99 15.28
N ALA A 40 -14.75 0.23 15.15
CA ALA A 40 -16.15 0.45 14.80
C ALA A 40 -16.52 -0.13 13.41
N SER A 41 -15.63 -0.03 12.41
CA SER A 41 -15.88 -0.61 11.08
C SER A 41 -15.83 -2.14 11.12
N LEU A 42 -14.85 -2.71 11.81
CA LEU A 42 -14.71 -4.15 11.99
C LEU A 42 -15.92 -4.76 12.74
N GLU A 43 -16.39 -4.12 13.80
CA GLU A 43 -17.56 -4.56 14.56
C GLU A 43 -18.84 -4.53 13.69
N LYS A 44 -19.03 -3.44 12.93
CA LYS A 44 -20.27 -3.25 12.15
C LYS A 44 -20.33 -4.06 10.85
N LYS A 45 -19.20 -4.23 10.16
CA LYS A 45 -19.15 -4.74 8.78
C LYS A 45 -18.11 -5.83 8.56
N GLY A 46 -17.30 -6.16 9.56
CA GLY A 46 -16.26 -7.17 9.45
C GLY A 46 -15.04 -6.74 8.62
N PRO A 47 -14.10 -7.69 8.36
CA PRO A 47 -12.80 -7.42 7.74
C PRO A 47 -12.84 -6.84 6.31
N THR A 48 -13.94 -7.01 5.59
CA THR A 48 -14.09 -6.51 4.21
C THR A 48 -14.34 -5.01 4.14
N SER A 49 -14.54 -4.34 5.28
CA SER A 49 -14.86 -2.90 5.36
C SER A 49 -13.65 -1.99 5.59
N ILE A 50 -12.51 -2.58 5.96
CA ILE A 50 -11.22 -1.90 6.13
C ILE A 50 -10.34 -2.18 4.91
N GLY A 51 -9.31 -1.37 4.69
CA GLY A 51 -8.37 -1.59 3.60
C GLY A 51 -7.08 -0.80 3.74
N MET A 52 -6.08 -1.22 2.99
CA MET A 52 -4.77 -0.57 2.90
C MET A 52 -4.35 -0.49 1.42
N PHE A 53 -3.91 0.69 0.99
CA PHE A 53 -3.32 0.86 -0.33
C PHE A 53 -1.81 1.03 -0.17
N GLY A 54 -1.06 0.02 -0.61
CA GLY A 54 0.38 -0.07 -0.40
C GLY A 54 1.21 0.55 -1.51
N SER A 55 2.52 0.33 -1.46
CA SER A 55 3.44 0.85 -2.47
C SER A 55 4.56 -0.13 -2.80
N GLY A 56 4.95 -0.22 -4.08
CA GLY A 56 6.21 -0.84 -4.51
C GLY A 56 7.46 -0.07 -4.09
N GLN A 57 7.29 1.13 -3.53
CA GLN A 57 8.38 1.95 -2.96
C GLN A 57 8.58 1.70 -1.47
N TRP A 58 7.78 0.81 -0.86
CA TRP A 58 8.06 0.33 0.48
C TRP A 58 9.37 -0.45 0.50
N THR A 59 10.03 -0.42 1.65
CA THR A 59 11.01 -1.44 1.95
C THR A 59 10.35 -2.83 2.00
N VAL A 60 11.14 -3.88 1.76
CA VAL A 60 10.63 -5.26 1.82
C VAL A 60 9.96 -5.56 3.17
N MET A 61 10.56 -5.08 4.27
CA MET A 61 10.06 -5.33 5.62
C MET A 61 8.76 -4.58 5.91
N GLU A 62 8.59 -3.36 5.41
CA GLU A 62 7.32 -2.61 5.53
C GLU A 62 6.18 -3.34 4.80
N GLY A 63 6.43 -3.78 3.56
CA GLY A 63 5.46 -4.56 2.80
C GLY A 63 5.08 -5.88 3.49
N TYR A 64 6.07 -6.57 4.06
CA TYR A 64 5.84 -7.80 4.82
C TYR A 64 5.05 -7.55 6.11
N ALA A 65 5.39 -6.51 6.87
CA ALA A 65 4.67 -6.13 8.08
C ALA A 65 3.21 -5.76 7.77
N ALA A 66 2.98 -4.96 6.73
CA ALA A 66 1.64 -4.61 6.23
C ALA A 66 0.83 -5.86 5.82
N ALA A 67 1.45 -6.79 5.09
CA ALA A 67 0.81 -8.04 4.70
C ALA A 67 0.40 -8.89 5.91
N LYS A 68 1.27 -9.03 6.93
CA LYS A 68 0.94 -9.73 8.17
C LYS A 68 -0.19 -9.05 8.94
N MET A 69 -0.11 -7.72 9.09
CA MET A 69 -1.13 -6.94 9.78
C MET A 69 -2.50 -7.13 9.13
N MET A 70 -2.59 -6.97 7.81
CA MET A 70 -3.87 -7.09 7.10
C MET A 70 -4.37 -8.53 7.02
N LYS A 71 -3.53 -9.47 6.55
CA LYS A 71 -3.97 -10.84 6.22
C LYS A 71 -4.09 -11.72 7.46
N ALA A 72 -3.15 -11.63 8.39
CA ALA A 72 -3.15 -12.48 9.59
C ALA A 72 -3.78 -11.80 10.81
N GLY A 73 -3.52 -10.49 10.99
CA GLY A 73 -4.09 -9.73 12.11
C GLY A 73 -5.57 -9.42 11.89
N PHE A 74 -5.87 -8.58 10.91
CA PHE A 74 -7.24 -8.14 10.64
C PHE A 74 -8.07 -9.12 9.79
N ARG A 75 -7.43 -10.17 9.26
CA ARG A 75 -8.08 -11.20 8.43
C ARG A 75 -8.77 -10.60 7.20
N SER A 76 -8.15 -9.57 6.62
CA SER A 76 -8.62 -8.89 5.42
C SER A 76 -7.62 -9.04 4.28
N ASN A 77 -8.14 -9.31 3.08
CA ASN A 77 -7.35 -9.30 1.84
C ASN A 77 -7.44 -7.96 1.10
N ASN A 78 -8.06 -6.93 1.71
CA ASN A 78 -8.13 -5.58 1.15
C ASN A 78 -6.80 -4.84 1.31
N ILE A 79 -5.74 -5.40 0.74
CA ILE A 79 -4.41 -4.82 0.64
C ILE A 79 -3.94 -5.00 -0.81
N ASP A 80 -3.70 -3.89 -1.50
CA ASP A 80 -3.20 -3.90 -2.88
C ASP A 80 -2.27 -2.68 -3.08
N PRO A 81 -1.15 -2.80 -3.80
CA PRO A 81 -0.18 -1.72 -3.96
C PRO A 81 -0.44 -0.88 -5.22
N ASN A 82 0.19 0.29 -5.30
CA ASN A 82 0.28 1.04 -6.55
C ASN A 82 0.87 0.22 -7.72
N ALA A 83 1.68 -0.82 -7.45
CA ALA A 83 2.22 -1.73 -8.45
C ALA A 83 1.12 -2.49 -9.24
N ARG A 84 -0.12 -2.54 -8.73
CA ARG A 84 -1.30 -2.97 -9.51
C ARG A 84 -1.45 -2.22 -10.82
N HIS A 85 -1.16 -0.91 -10.82
CA HIS A 85 -1.24 -0.05 -12.00
C HIS A 85 -0.01 -0.16 -12.91
N CYS A 86 1.01 -0.93 -12.53
CA CYS A 86 2.27 -1.04 -13.25
C CYS A 86 2.51 -2.48 -13.72
N MET A 87 2.80 -3.40 -12.81
CA MET A 87 3.33 -4.72 -13.15
C MET A 87 2.28 -5.82 -13.24
N ALA A 88 1.01 -5.56 -12.90
CA ALA A 88 -0.01 -6.61 -12.83
C ALA A 88 -0.20 -7.39 -14.14
N SER A 89 -0.16 -6.73 -15.30
CA SER A 89 -0.26 -7.39 -16.60
C SER A 89 0.95 -8.30 -16.86
N ALA A 90 2.16 -7.86 -16.50
CA ALA A 90 3.38 -8.65 -16.64
C ALA A 90 3.35 -9.89 -15.73
N VAL A 91 3.04 -9.72 -14.45
CA VAL A 91 2.92 -10.82 -13.47
C VAL A 91 1.95 -11.89 -13.96
N VAL A 92 0.76 -11.49 -14.42
CA VAL A 92 -0.23 -12.45 -14.97
C VAL A 92 0.31 -13.14 -16.23
N GLY A 93 1.05 -12.43 -17.08
CA GLY A 93 1.75 -13.03 -18.23
C GLY A 93 2.74 -14.12 -17.81
N PHE A 94 3.60 -13.83 -16.84
CA PHE A 94 4.58 -14.78 -16.30
C PHE A 94 3.91 -16.01 -15.68
N MET A 95 2.91 -15.82 -14.82
CA MET A 95 2.19 -16.93 -14.20
C MET A 95 1.51 -17.85 -15.22
N ARG A 96 1.01 -17.30 -16.34
CA ARG A 96 0.36 -18.08 -17.40
C ARG A 96 1.36 -18.86 -18.26
N ALA A 97 2.52 -18.26 -18.55
CA ALA A 97 3.51 -18.85 -19.46
C ALA A 97 4.50 -19.79 -18.74
N PHE A 98 4.89 -19.44 -17.52
CA PHE A 98 6.01 -20.09 -16.81
C PHE A 98 5.64 -20.64 -15.43
N GLY A 99 4.50 -20.23 -14.85
CA GLY A 99 4.07 -20.68 -13.51
C GLY A 99 4.90 -20.10 -12.35
N ILE A 100 5.85 -19.21 -12.64
CA ILE A 100 6.66 -18.43 -11.70
C ILE A 100 6.80 -17.00 -12.23
N ASP A 101 6.92 -16.04 -11.33
CA ASP A 101 7.02 -14.61 -11.65
C ASP A 101 8.48 -14.18 -11.92
N GLU A 102 8.60 -12.95 -12.46
CA GLU A 102 9.85 -12.25 -12.80
C GLU A 102 10.64 -12.77 -14.03
N PRO A 103 11.48 -11.92 -14.66
CA PRO A 103 12.30 -12.32 -15.81
C PRO A 103 13.32 -13.42 -15.49
N MET A 104 13.64 -14.24 -16.51
CA MET A 104 14.70 -15.25 -16.44
C MET A 104 16.10 -14.74 -16.78
N GLY A 105 16.18 -13.59 -17.46
CA GLY A 105 17.44 -12.92 -17.81
C GLY A 105 17.89 -11.92 -16.74
N CYS A 106 18.95 -11.17 -17.02
CA CYS A 106 19.47 -10.13 -16.13
C CYS A 106 20.07 -8.98 -16.92
N TYR A 107 20.60 -7.96 -16.24
CA TYR A 107 21.13 -6.78 -16.92
C TYR A 107 22.40 -7.04 -17.71
N ASP A 108 23.15 -8.10 -17.42
CA ASP A 108 24.32 -8.54 -18.19
C ASP A 108 23.96 -8.85 -19.66
N ASP A 109 22.68 -9.11 -19.97
CA ASP A 109 22.20 -9.31 -21.34
C ASP A 109 22.38 -8.04 -22.20
N PHE A 110 22.43 -6.84 -21.59
CA PHE A 110 22.68 -5.59 -22.31
C PHE A 110 24.08 -5.53 -22.92
N GLU A 111 25.09 -6.14 -22.31
CA GLU A 111 26.46 -6.16 -22.84
C GLU A 111 26.68 -7.25 -23.89
N ASN A 112 25.79 -8.24 -23.95
CA ASN A 112 25.94 -9.43 -24.79
C ASN A 112 24.97 -9.48 -25.99
N ALA A 113 23.97 -8.59 -26.04
CA ALA A 113 23.00 -8.56 -27.13
C ALA A 113 23.51 -7.77 -28.35
N ASP A 114 23.35 -8.35 -29.54
CA ASP A 114 23.64 -7.66 -30.81
C ASP A 114 22.48 -6.78 -31.31
N ALA A 115 21.28 -6.95 -30.74
CA ALA A 115 20.08 -6.23 -31.15
C ALA A 115 19.13 -5.99 -29.97
N PHE A 116 18.52 -4.78 -29.93
CA PHE A 116 17.50 -4.40 -28.95
C PHE A 116 16.18 -4.08 -29.67
N VAL A 117 15.08 -4.64 -29.17
CA VAL A 117 13.72 -4.38 -29.68
C VAL A 117 12.86 -3.85 -28.54
N LEU A 118 12.51 -2.56 -28.59
CA LEU A 118 11.73 -1.87 -27.55
C LEU A 118 10.25 -1.82 -27.96
N TRP A 119 9.41 -2.60 -27.29
CA TRP A 119 7.96 -2.66 -27.54
C TRP A 119 7.21 -1.58 -26.75
N GLY A 120 7.49 -0.30 -27.05
CA GLY A 120 6.85 0.86 -26.41
C GLY A 120 7.32 1.13 -24.98
N SER A 121 8.50 0.62 -24.62
CA SER A 121 9.22 0.91 -23.36
C SER A 121 9.73 2.34 -23.31
#